data_AF-A0A346PSW8-F1
#
_entry.id   AF-A0A346PSW8-F1
#
_cell.length_a   1.000
_cell.length_b   1.000
_cell.length_c   1.000
_cell.angle_alpha   90.00
_cell.angle_beta   90.00
_cell.angle_gamma   90.00
#
_symmetry.space_group_name_H-M   'P 1'
#
loop_
_entity.id
_entity.type
_entity.pdbx_description
1 polymer ?
#
loop_
_entity_poly.entity_id
_entity_poly.type
_entity_poly.pdbx_seq_one_letter_code
_entity_poly.pdbx_strand_id
1 'polypeptide(L)' 'MLLEENATSADPILRTGETLDAGEHLTVCYELHHVLLPELVDMNIIEFDRFEDDVRRGPRFDEACRLLEQIPDGHDE' A
#
# COMPACT_ATOMS: atom_id res chain seq x y z
N MET A 1 15.71 21.07 5.40
CA MET A 1 14.43 20.68 4.77
C MET A 1 14.70 19.29 4.17
N LEU A 2 14.81 18.27 5.01
CA LEU A 2 13.79 17.28 5.43
C LEU A 2 13.20 16.50 4.24
N LEU A 3 13.95 15.45 3.84
CA LEU A 3 13.56 14.17 3.24
C LEU A 3 12.11 14.08 2.72
N GLU A 4 11.88 14.50 1.48
CA GLU A 4 10.65 14.25 0.69
C GLU A 4 10.73 12.91 -0.08
N GLU A 5 11.45 11.89 0.42
CA GLU A 5 11.76 10.67 -0.35
C GLU A 5 11.05 9.40 0.20
N ASN A 6 9.96 9.55 0.93
CA ASN A 6 9.31 8.43 1.63
C ASN A 6 7.77 8.45 1.65
N ALA A 7 7.13 9.32 0.87
CA ALA A 7 5.69 9.33 0.67
C ALA A 7 5.35 8.79 -0.73
N THR A 8 4.34 7.92 -0.81
CA THR A 8 3.83 7.35 -2.05
C THR A 8 2.33 7.57 -2.11
N SER A 9 1.79 7.91 -3.28
CA SER A 9 0.34 8.01 -3.49
C SER A 9 -0.38 6.72 -3.05
N ALA A 10 -1.57 6.87 -2.47
CA ALA A 10 -2.47 5.78 -2.12
C ALA A 10 -3.24 5.20 -3.32
N ASP A 11 -2.83 5.51 -4.55
CA ASP A 11 -3.41 4.94 -5.77
C ASP A 11 -3.09 3.44 -5.93
N PRO A 12 -4.05 2.64 -6.46
CA PRO A 12 -3.80 1.24 -6.81
C PRO A 12 -2.67 1.11 -7.85
N ILE A 13 -1.71 0.24 -7.58
CA ILE A 13 -0.60 -0.06 -8.49
C ILE A 13 -1.01 -1.23 -9.41
N LEU A 14 -1.06 -0.96 -10.71
CA LEU A 14 -1.34 -1.98 -11.74
C LEU A 14 -0.06 -2.56 -12.33
N ARG A 15 -0.06 -3.85 -12.68
CA ARG A 15 1.06 -4.46 -13.39
C ARG A 15 1.06 -4.05 -14.86
N THR A 16 2.21 -4.21 -15.52
CA THR A 16 2.33 -3.92 -16.96
C THR A 16 1.32 -4.74 -17.77
N GLY A 17 0.44 -4.04 -18.50
CA GLY A 17 -0.59 -4.65 -19.34
C GLY A 17 -1.93 -4.87 -18.63
N GLU A 18 -2.01 -4.63 -17.32
CA GLU A 18 -3.29 -4.60 -16.60
C GLU A 18 -3.95 -3.24 -16.79
N THR A 19 -5.27 -3.26 -16.97
CA THR A 19 -6.12 -2.07 -17.02
C THR A 19 -7.37 -2.37 -16.22
N LEU A 20 -7.85 -1.41 -15.45
CA LEU A 20 -9.14 -1.48 -14.78
C LEU A 20 -10.15 -0.63 -15.56
N ASP A 21 -11.36 -1.13 -15.72
CA ASP A 21 -12.47 -0.27 -16.09
C ASP A 21 -12.84 0.69 -14.93
N ALA A 22 -13.73 1.65 -15.19
CA ALA A 22 -14.08 2.66 -14.20
C ALA A 22 -14.75 2.09 -12.94
N GLY A 23 -15.53 1.01 -13.07
CA GLY A 23 -16.19 0.34 -11.95
C GLY A 23 -15.20 -0.49 -11.13
N GLU A 24 -14.31 -1.21 -11.80
CA GLU A 24 -13.22 -1.96 -11.16
C GLU A 24 -12.27 -1.02 -10.42
N HIS A 25 -11.87 0.08 -11.06
CA HIS A 25 -11.03 1.12 -10.45
C HIS A 25 -11.68 1.68 -9.18
N LEU A 26 -12.97 2.05 -9.25
CA LEU A 26 -13.70 2.57 -8.09
C LEU A 26 -13.74 1.56 -6.95
N THR A 27 -13.95 0.27 -7.27
CA THR A 27 -14.01 -0.80 -6.26
C THR A 27 -12.67 -0.99 -5.57
N VAL A 28 -11.58 -1.07 -6.33
CA VAL A 28 -10.23 -1.24 -5.79
C VAL A 28 -9.81 -0.04 -4.95
N CYS A 29 -10.08 1.20 -5.41
CA CYS A 29 -9.84 2.40 -4.62
C CYS A 29 -10.61 2.36 -3.31
N TYR A 30 -11.90 2.00 -3.33
CA TYR A 30 -12.71 1.95 -2.11
C TYR A 30 -12.15 0.95 -1.10
N GLU A 31 -11.84 -0.28 -1.54
CA GLU A 31 -11.28 -1.31 -0.66
C GLU A 31 -9.92 -0.90 -0.09
N LEU A 32 -9.04 -0.37 -0.94
CA LEU A 32 -7.72 0.10 -0.51
C LEU A 32 -7.82 1.18 0.57
N HIS A 33 -8.65 2.21 0.35
CA HIS A 33 -8.71 3.38 1.23
C HIS A 33 -9.53 3.15 2.51
N HIS A 34 -10.57 2.32 2.45
CA HIS A 34 -11.50 2.13 3.56
C HIS A 34 -11.25 0.85 4.36
N VAL A 35 -10.51 -0.11 3.81
CA VAL A 35 -10.25 -1.40 4.47
C VAL A 35 -8.76 -1.59 4.68
N LEU A 36 -7.99 -1.67 3.60
CA LEU A 36 -6.59 -2.13 3.67
C LEU A 36 -5.64 -1.13 4.34
N LEU A 37 -5.63 0.13 3.88
CA LEU A 37 -4.74 1.16 4.46
C LEU A 37 -5.06 1.41 5.94
N PRO A 38 -6.33 1.51 6.38
CA PRO A 38 -6.67 1.59 7.80
C PRO A 38 -6.13 0.42 8.64
N GLU A 39 -6.25 -0.82 8.17
CA GLU A 39 -5.72 -1.99 8.89
C GLU A 39 -4.20 -1.94 9.03
N LEU A 40 -3.49 -1.50 7.99
CA LEU A 40 -2.03 -1.32 8.02
C LEU A 40 -1.60 -0.19 8.98
N VAL A 41 -2.41 0.87 9.09
CA VAL A 41 -2.22 1.94 10.08
C VAL A 41 -2.42 1.40 11.50
N ASP A 42 -3.48 0.63 11.74
CA ASP A 42 -3.76 0.03 13.05
C ASP A 42 -2.61 -0.90 13.50
N MET A 43 -1.97 -1.57 12.56
CA MET A 43 -0.78 -2.39 12.79
C MET A 43 0.53 -1.58 12.95
N ASN A 44 0.49 -0.26 12.78
CA ASN A 44 1.64 0.65 12.76
C ASN A 44 2.68 0.31 11.68
N ILE A 45 2.25 -0.33 10.59
CA ILE A 45 3.12 -0.69 9.46
C ILE A 45 3.30 0.53 8.54
N ILE A 46 2.25 1.33 8.36
CA ILE A 46 2.25 2.55 7.57
C ILE A 46 1.68 3.73 8.37
N GLU A 47 1.93 4.93 7.88
CA GLU A 47 1.16 6.12 8.18
C GLU A 47 0.39 6.51 6.91
N PHE A 48 -0.90 6.83 7.03
CA PHE A 48 -1.74 7.20 5.87
C PHE A 48 -2.38 8.57 6.09
N ASP A 49 -1.97 9.53 5.25
CA ASP A 49 -2.56 10.86 5.20
C ASP A 49 -3.76 10.85 4.23
N ARG A 50 -4.97 10.80 4.77
CA ARG A 50 -6.20 10.79 3.97
C ARG A 50 -6.51 12.12 3.27
N PHE A 51 -5.83 13.20 3.66
CA PHE A 51 -6.06 14.51 3.05
C PHE A 51 -5.16 14.71 1.84
N GLU A 52 -3.87 14.37 2.00
CA GLU A 52 -2.90 14.39 0.89
C GLU A 52 -2.97 13.15 0.00
N ASP A 53 -3.66 12.11 0.47
CA ASP A 53 -3.77 10.79 -0.15
C ASP A 53 -2.43 10.07 -0.31
N ASP A 54 -1.59 10.22 0.72
CA ASP A 54 -0.21 9.75 0.73
C ASP A 54 0.03 8.73 1.85
N VAL A 55 0.79 7.69 1.51
CA VAL A 55 1.23 6.64 2.42
C VAL A 55 2.72 6.80 2.71
N ARG A 56 3.07 6.74 3.99
CA ARG A 56 4.45 6.80 4.49
C ARG A 56 4.76 5.54 5.31
N ARG A 57 6.04 5.21 5.46
CA ARG A 57 6.46 4.06 6.28
C ARG A 57 6.18 4.31 7.76
N GLY A 58 5.52 3.37 8.41
CA GLY A 58 5.27 3.40 9.84
C GLY A 58 6.39 2.72 10.65
N PRO A 59 6.32 2.78 11.99
CA PRO A 59 7.37 2.26 12.88
C PRO A 59 7.68 0.77 12.72
N ARG A 60 6.69 -0.03 12.28
CA ARG A 60 6.83 -1.49 12.12
C ARG A 60 7.03 -1.93 10.67
N PHE A 61 7.25 -0.99 9.75
CA PHE A 61 7.43 -1.30 8.33
C PHE A 61 8.58 -2.30 8.10
N ASP A 62 9.76 -2.01 8.64
CA ASP A 62 10.95 -2.86 8.44
C ASP A 62 10.79 -4.26 9.07
N GLU A 63 10.05 -4.36 10.18
CA GLU A 63 9.71 -5.64 10.80
C GLU A 63 8.80 -6.47 9.88
N ALA A 64 7.75 -5.84 9.33
CA ALA A 64 6.84 -6.48 8.40
C ALA A 64 7.53 -6.94 7.11
N CYS A 65 8.43 -6.12 6.53
CA CYS A 65 9.19 -6.52 5.34
C CYS A 65 10.03 -7.78 5.58
N ARG A 66 10.73 -7.87 6.70
CA ARG A 66 11.53 -9.07 7.05
C ARG A 66 10.67 -10.32 7.20
N LEU A 67 9.41 -10.19 7.64
CA LEU A 67 8.48 -11.32 7.72
C LEU A 67 8.02 -11.75 6.33
N LEU A 68 7.78 -10.81 5.42
CA LEU A 68 7.39 -11.10 4.03
C LEU A 68 8.51 -11.79 3.24
N GLU A 69 9.77 -11.40 3.45
CA GLU A 69 10.94 -12.04 2.81
C GLU A 69 11.11 -13.53 3.18
N GLN A 70 10.48 -13.98 4.27
CA GLN A 70 10.52 -15.39 4.71
C GLN A 70 9.40 -16.23 4.08
N ILE A 71 8.42 -15.60 3.44
CA ILE A 71 7.39 -16.31 2.69
C ILE A 71 8.06 -16.75 1.39
N PRO A 72 8.12 -18.07 1.10
CA PRO A 72 8.65 -18.51 -0.19
C PRO A 72 7.79 -17.88 -1.28
N ASP A 73 8.42 -17.20 -2.24
CA ASP A 73 7.75 -16.78 -3.45
C ASP A 73 7.15 -18.03 -4.09
N GLY A 74 5.84 -18.20 -3.94
CA GLY A 74 5.05 -19.17 -4.68
C GLY A 74 4.99 -18.71 -6.13
N HIS A 75 6.14 -18.76 -6.81
CA HIS A 75 6.20 -18.61 -8.24
C HIS A 75 5.64 -19.92 -8.82
N ASP A 76 4.32 -19.98 -8.98
CA ASP A 76 3.70 -20.98 -9.83
C ASP A 76 4.27 -20.79 -11.25
N GLU A 77 4.86 -21.87 -11.78
CA GLU A 77 5.39 -22.01 -13.14
C GLU A 77 4.33 -21.77 -14.24
#